data_AF-A0A7X0GWM1-F1
#
_entry.id   AF-A0A7X0GWM1-F1
#
_cell.length_a   1.000
_cell.length_b   1.000
_cell.length_c   1.000
_cell.angle_alpha   90.00
_cell.angle_beta   90.00
_cell.angle_gamma   90.00
#
_symmetry.space_group_name_H-M   'P 1'
#
loop_
_entity.id
_entity.type
_entity.pdbx_description
1 polymer ?
#
loop_
_entity_poly.entity_id
_entity_poly.type
_entity_poly.pdbx_seq_one_letter_code
_entity_poly.pdbx_strand_id
1 'polypeptide(L)'
;MPLYNPPGSVNYDDVQGTQIGTYSPVLSNLLNVAETEIFSATYFKYGNFVTVIWAFRVRATVASAETSFDFTVPFATDFSGTTRMAGVGQTANPVTQQAGLFAANSVTDRGSFRFMSGVDTLIIFYGNYSYIIQ
;
A
#
# COMPACT_ATOMS: atom_id res chain seq x y z
N MET A 1 27.73 -16.27 9.08
CA MET A 1 28.39 -15.59 10.22
C MET A 1 27.30 -15.16 11.18
N PRO A 2 27.36 -15.48 12.47
CA PRO A 2 26.44 -14.91 13.45
C PRO A 2 26.73 -13.40 13.57
N LEU A 3 25.69 -12.58 13.65
CA LEU A 3 25.85 -11.15 13.90
C LEU A 3 26.35 -10.96 15.35
N TYR A 4 27.37 -10.11 15.52
CA TYR A 4 27.90 -9.75 16.83
C TYR A 4 26.84 -8.96 17.61
N ASN A 5 26.52 -9.42 18.83
CA ASN A 5 25.60 -8.75 19.73
C ASN A 5 26.40 -8.08 20.87
N PRO A 6 26.52 -6.74 20.90
CA PRO A 6 27.31 -6.07 21.93
C PRO A 6 26.71 -6.27 23.34
N PRO A 7 27.53 -6.23 24.40
CA PRO A 7 27.05 -6.31 25.78
C PRO A 7 26.14 -5.10 26.09
N GLY A 8 24.93 -5.36 26.60
CA GLY A 8 23.87 -4.34 26.75
C GLY A 8 22.81 -4.36 25.64
N SER A 9 22.83 -5.39 24.81
CA SER A 9 21.82 -5.65 23.79
C SER A 9 20.44 -5.78 24.40
N VAL A 10 19.61 -4.77 24.14
CA VAL A 10 18.17 -4.83 24.38
C VAL A 10 17.67 -6.07 23.66
N ASN A 11 16.90 -6.91 24.36
CA ASN A 11 16.21 -8.04 23.76
C ASN A 11 15.28 -7.45 22.69
N TYR A 12 15.60 -7.60 21.40
CA TYR A 12 14.80 -7.01 20.33
C TYR A 12 13.38 -7.62 20.25
N ASP A 13 13.21 -8.79 20.85
CA ASP A 13 11.91 -9.43 21.08
C ASP A 13 11.03 -8.65 22.08
N ASP A 14 11.61 -7.71 22.85
CA ASP A 14 10.91 -6.86 23.82
C ASP A 14 10.85 -5.37 23.39
N VAL A 15 11.08 -5.08 22.11
CA VAL A 15 10.61 -3.80 21.55
C VAL A 15 9.09 -3.90 21.36
N GLN A 16 8.37 -3.77 22.48
CA GLN A 16 6.92 -3.64 22.55
C GLN A 16 6.43 -2.73 21.42
N GLY A 17 5.86 -3.32 20.36
CA GLY A 17 5.32 -2.58 19.22
C GLY A 17 5.94 -2.85 17.85
N THR A 18 6.93 -3.74 17.70
CA THR A 18 7.38 -4.19 16.36
C THR A 18 6.60 -5.43 15.91
N GLN A 19 5.95 -5.38 14.74
CA GLN A 19 5.23 -6.53 14.15
C GLN A 19 5.46 -6.61 12.65
N ILE A 20 5.72 -7.81 12.15
CA ILE A 20 5.86 -8.09 10.71
C ILE A 20 4.84 -9.16 10.34
N GLY A 21 4.15 -8.99 9.23
CA GLY A 21 3.20 -9.99 8.77
C GLY A 21 2.72 -9.73 7.35
N THR A 22 1.91 -10.65 6.86
CA THR A 22 1.14 -10.46 5.63
C THR A 22 -0.29 -10.08 5.97
N TYR A 23 -0.98 -9.47 5.03
CA TYR A 23 -2.43 -9.31 5.10
C TYR A 23 -3.04 -9.39 3.70
N SER A 24 -4.34 -9.62 3.65
CA SER A 24 -5.10 -9.70 2.41
C SER A 24 -6.01 -8.48 2.32
N PRO A 25 -5.68 -7.49 1.46
CA PRO A 25 -6.52 -6.31 1.30
C PRO A 25 -7.86 -6.68 0.65
N VAL A 26 -8.93 -6.06 1.10
CA VAL A 26 -10.22 -6.09 0.40
C VAL A 26 -10.36 -4.81 -0.41
N LEU A 27 -10.51 -4.96 -1.74
CA LEU A 27 -10.69 -3.84 -2.65
C LEU A 27 -12.16 -3.42 -2.73
N SER A 28 -12.40 -2.11 -2.88
CA SER A 28 -13.73 -1.52 -3.02
C SER A 28 -13.67 -0.24 -3.86
N ASN A 29 -14.83 0.34 -4.19
CA ASN A 29 -14.93 1.64 -4.88
C ASN A 29 -14.08 1.71 -6.15
N LEU A 30 -14.19 0.69 -6.99
CA LEU A 30 -13.41 0.53 -8.20
C LEU A 30 -13.87 1.54 -9.25
N LEU A 31 -13.00 2.49 -9.62
CA LEU A 31 -13.22 3.46 -10.67
C LEU A 31 -12.32 3.14 -11.86
N ASN A 32 -12.93 2.92 -13.02
CA ASN A 32 -12.24 2.56 -14.27
C ASN A 32 -11.37 1.30 -14.16
N VAL A 33 -11.74 0.32 -13.32
CA VAL A 33 -11.00 -0.94 -13.14
C VAL A 33 -11.81 -2.11 -13.69
N ALA A 34 -11.19 -2.87 -14.60
CA ALA A 34 -11.78 -4.06 -15.20
C ALA A 34 -11.43 -5.34 -14.41
N GLU A 35 -10.20 -5.38 -13.89
CA GLU A 35 -9.61 -6.57 -13.29
C GLU A 35 -8.53 -6.15 -12.29
N THR A 36 -8.46 -6.86 -11.16
CA THR A 36 -7.41 -6.71 -10.12
C THR A 36 -6.95 -8.06 -9.61
N GLU A 37 -5.65 -8.20 -9.34
CA GLU A 37 -5.06 -9.37 -8.69
C GLU A 37 -4.02 -8.90 -7.67
N ILE A 38 -4.15 -9.26 -6.40
CA ILE A 38 -3.19 -8.89 -5.35
C ILE A 38 -2.23 -10.06 -5.11
N PHE A 39 -0.93 -9.84 -5.29
CA PHE A 39 0.09 -10.88 -5.09
C PHE A 39 0.65 -10.89 -3.68
N SER A 40 0.96 -9.71 -3.16
CA SER A 40 1.59 -9.59 -1.85
C SER A 40 1.26 -8.26 -1.20
N ALA A 41 1.06 -8.33 0.11
CA ALA A 41 0.87 -7.19 0.96
C ALA A 41 1.49 -7.52 2.32
N THR A 42 2.75 -7.13 2.49
CA THR A 42 3.53 -7.38 3.71
C THR A 42 3.65 -6.06 4.47
N TYR A 43 3.45 -6.09 5.78
CA TYR A 43 3.57 -4.92 6.62
C TYR A 43 4.72 -5.05 7.62
N PHE A 44 5.25 -3.90 8.00
CA PHE A 44 6.11 -3.68 9.14
C PHE A 44 5.47 -2.58 10.00
N LYS A 45 5.14 -2.92 11.24
CA LYS A 45 4.62 -2.00 12.25
C LYS A 45 5.70 -1.73 13.28
N TYR A 46 5.85 -0.47 13.66
CA TYR A 46 6.69 -0.02 14.77
C TYR A 46 5.94 1.04 15.58
N GLY A 47 5.50 0.68 16.79
CA GLY A 47 4.59 1.52 17.57
C GLY A 47 3.30 1.77 16.77
N ASN A 48 2.97 3.04 16.53
CA ASN A 48 1.79 3.44 15.74
C ASN A 48 2.10 3.63 14.25
N PHE A 49 3.35 3.51 13.83
CA PHE A 49 3.71 3.63 12.42
C PHE A 49 3.60 2.27 11.73
N VAL A 50 2.95 2.25 10.57
CA VAL A 50 2.83 1.06 9.74
C VAL A 50 3.32 1.39 8.35
N THR A 51 4.30 0.65 7.87
CA THR A 51 4.73 0.66 6.47
C THR A 51 4.32 -0.65 5.83
N VAL A 52 3.85 -0.55 4.60
CA VAL A 52 3.33 -1.69 3.86
C VAL A 52 3.96 -1.72 2.49
N ILE A 53 4.44 -2.91 2.08
CA ILE A 53 5.03 -3.18 0.77
C ILE A 53 4.06 -4.07 -0.01
N TRP A 54 3.74 -3.65 -1.23
CA TRP A 54 2.68 -4.20 -2.06
C TRP A 54 3.16 -4.60 -3.45
N ALA A 55 2.51 -5.64 -3.98
CA ALA A 55 2.51 -5.96 -5.40
C ALA A 55 1.11 -6.41 -5.85
N PHE A 56 0.59 -5.78 -6.90
CA PHE A 56 -0.72 -6.12 -7.49
C PHE A 56 -0.75 -5.87 -9.00
N ARG A 57 -1.69 -6.50 -9.70
CA ARG A 57 -2.09 -6.17 -11.06
C ARG A 57 -3.39 -5.40 -11.07
N VAL A 58 -3.49 -4.48 -12.03
CA VAL A 58 -4.71 -3.76 -12.35
C VAL A 58 -4.82 -3.58 -13.85
N ARG A 59 -6.03 -3.77 -14.39
CA ARG A 59 -6.40 -3.41 -15.76
C ARG A 59 -7.39 -2.26 -15.71
N ALA A 60 -7.08 -1.16 -16.38
CA ALA A 60 -8.00 -0.04 -16.49
C ALA A 60 -9.03 -0.29 -17.60
N THR A 61 -10.28 0.14 -17.44
CA THR A 61 -11.33 0.03 -18.49
C THR A 61 -11.24 1.13 -19.55
N VAL A 62 -10.54 2.24 -19.24
CA VAL A 62 -10.43 3.42 -20.11
C VAL A 62 -9.00 3.93 -20.01
N ALA A 63 -8.40 4.31 -21.15
CA ALA A 63 -7.09 4.97 -21.19
C ALA A 63 -7.22 6.49 -20.98
N SER A 64 -6.14 7.13 -20.52
CA SER A 64 -6.06 8.58 -20.26
C SER A 64 -7.09 9.10 -19.25
N ALA A 65 -7.42 8.30 -18.24
CA ALA A 65 -8.37 8.64 -17.18
C ALA A 65 -7.82 8.32 -15.79
N GLU A 66 -8.30 9.02 -14.76
CA GLU A 66 -8.02 8.61 -13.38
C GLU A 66 -8.63 7.23 -13.15
N THR A 67 -7.80 6.29 -12.72
CA THR A 67 -8.19 4.94 -12.33
C THR A 67 -7.84 4.78 -10.86
N SER A 68 -8.79 4.26 -10.08
CA SER A 68 -8.59 4.12 -8.63
C SER A 68 -9.39 2.99 -8.03
N PHE A 69 -8.96 2.58 -6.84
CA PHE A 69 -9.69 1.69 -5.97
C PHE A 69 -9.31 1.97 -4.51
N ASP A 70 -10.23 1.71 -3.60
CA ASP A 70 -9.98 1.75 -2.17
C ASP A 70 -9.61 0.36 -1.66
N PHE A 71 -8.89 0.31 -0.54
CA PHE A 71 -8.45 -0.91 0.10
C PHE A 71 -8.43 -0.83 1.62
N THR A 72 -8.64 -1.97 2.27
CA THR A 72 -8.46 -2.11 3.72
C THR A 72 -6.99 -2.11 4.11
N VAL A 73 -6.67 -1.54 5.27
CA VAL A 73 -5.31 -1.54 5.86
C VAL A 73 -5.17 -2.65 6.92
N PRO A 74 -3.95 -3.11 7.23
CA PRO A 74 -3.74 -4.22 8.17
C PRO A 74 -4.11 -3.88 9.63
N PHE A 75 -4.01 -2.60 10.02
CA PHE A 75 -4.44 -2.10 11.32
C PHE A 75 -5.39 -0.94 11.08
N ALA A 76 -6.61 -1.03 11.60
CA ALA A 76 -7.58 0.04 11.50
C ALA A 76 -7.02 1.33 12.12
N THR A 77 -7.36 2.47 11.52
CA THR A 77 -7.01 3.81 11.96
C THR A 77 -8.13 4.75 11.49
N ASP A 78 -8.20 5.96 12.05
CA ASP A 78 -9.08 7.02 11.54
C ASP A 78 -8.36 7.84 10.46
N PHE A 79 -8.82 7.71 9.22
CA PHE A 79 -8.37 8.48 8.07
C PHE A 79 -9.12 9.81 7.91
N SER A 80 -9.61 10.42 8.99
CA SER A 80 -10.28 11.74 9.00
C SER A 80 -9.50 12.87 8.30
N GLY A 81 -8.19 12.71 8.05
CA GLY A 81 -7.40 13.55 7.14
C GLY A 81 -6.74 12.77 6.01
N THR A 82 -6.74 13.31 4.79
CA THR A 82 -6.11 12.70 3.60
C THR A 82 -4.58 12.56 3.71
N THR A 83 -3.95 13.29 4.63
CA THR A 83 -2.49 13.27 4.88
C THR A 83 -2.04 12.16 5.84
N ARG A 84 -2.97 11.30 6.28
CA ARG A 84 -2.70 10.21 7.23
C ARG A 84 -2.09 8.97 6.58
N MET A 85 -2.03 8.92 5.26
CA MET A 85 -1.34 7.91 4.47
C MET A 85 -0.64 8.56 3.29
N ALA A 86 0.57 8.10 2.99
CA ALA A 86 1.27 8.47 1.77
C ALA A 86 2.09 7.30 1.24
N GLY A 87 2.21 7.21 -0.07
CA GLY A 87 3.04 6.20 -0.72
C GLY A 87 3.02 6.31 -2.23
N VAL A 88 3.82 5.47 -2.86
CA VAL A 88 3.91 5.39 -4.32
C VAL A 88 3.90 3.93 -4.76
N GLY A 89 3.14 3.66 -5.81
CA GLY A 89 3.25 2.44 -6.62
C GLY A 89 3.94 2.78 -7.92
N GLN A 90 4.82 1.92 -8.37
CA GLN A 90 5.58 2.06 -9.61
C GLN A 90 5.45 0.81 -10.46
N THR A 91 5.56 0.97 -11.77
CA THR A 91 5.64 -0.14 -12.71
C THR A 91 6.75 0.09 -13.72
N ALA A 92 7.30 -1.00 -14.24
CA ALA A 92 8.30 -0.95 -15.30
C ALA A 92 7.66 -0.85 -16.71
N ASN A 93 6.36 -1.12 -16.85
CA ASN A 93 5.67 -1.15 -18.15
C ASN A 93 4.16 -0.89 -17.95
N PRO A 94 3.54 -0.01 -18.75
CA PRO A 94 4.06 0.74 -19.90
C PRO A 94 4.70 2.08 -19.55
N VAL A 95 5.49 2.63 -20.49
CA VAL A 95 6.12 3.94 -20.35
C VAL A 95 5.09 5.06 -20.14
N THR A 96 3.87 4.90 -20.66
CA THR A 96 2.79 5.87 -20.54
C THR A 96 2.12 5.90 -19.17
N GLN A 97 2.48 4.98 -18.26
CA GLN A 97 1.89 4.87 -16.95
C GLN A 97 2.91 4.22 -15.99
N GLN A 98 3.75 5.05 -15.37
CA GLN A 98 4.88 4.55 -14.56
C GLN A 98 4.62 4.58 -13.06
N ALA A 99 3.67 5.39 -12.59
CA ALA A 99 3.45 5.59 -11.16
C ALA A 99 1.97 5.82 -10.81
N GLY A 100 1.63 5.49 -9.57
CA GLY A 100 0.39 5.82 -8.90
C GLY A 100 0.65 6.19 -7.45
N LEU A 101 -0.29 6.90 -6.84
CA LEU A 101 -0.20 7.38 -5.48
C LEU A 101 -1.03 6.49 -4.54
N PHE A 102 -0.50 6.24 -3.35
CA PHE A 102 -1.28 5.76 -2.22
C PHE A 102 -1.65 6.94 -1.32
N ALA A 103 -2.92 7.07 -0.97
CA ALA A 103 -3.43 8.14 -0.11
C ALA A 103 -4.56 7.65 0.78
N ALA A 104 -4.86 8.39 1.83
CA ALA A 104 -6.01 8.13 2.69
C ALA A 104 -7.30 8.67 2.04
N ASN A 105 -8.36 7.85 2.05
CA ASN A 105 -9.71 8.25 1.69
C ASN A 105 -10.52 8.47 2.98
N SER A 106 -10.69 9.74 3.35
CA SER A 106 -11.37 10.15 4.59
C SER A 106 -12.88 9.95 4.56
N VAL A 107 -13.48 9.76 3.39
CA VAL A 107 -14.93 9.53 3.26
C VAL A 107 -15.28 8.09 3.63
N THR A 108 -14.39 7.15 3.30
CA THR A 108 -14.64 5.71 3.45
C THR A 108 -13.78 5.05 4.52
N ASP A 109 -12.91 5.84 5.17
CA ASP A 109 -11.94 5.38 6.16
C ASP A 109 -11.06 4.22 5.64
N ARG A 110 -10.48 4.42 4.45
CA ARG A 110 -9.68 3.41 3.74
C ARG A 110 -8.42 4.01 3.12
N GLY A 111 -7.48 3.14 2.75
CA GLY A 111 -6.44 3.51 1.81
C GLY A 111 -7.00 3.56 0.39
N SER A 112 -6.41 4.36 -0.48
CA SER A 112 -6.79 4.50 -1.89
C SER A 112 -5.54 4.49 -2.76
N PHE A 113 -5.58 3.72 -3.84
CA PHE A 113 -4.56 3.77 -4.88
C PHE A 113 -5.13 4.46 -6.11
N ARG A 114 -4.42 5.45 -6.64
CA ARG A 114 -4.88 6.28 -7.76
C ARG A 114 -3.76 6.46 -8.77
N PHE A 115 -4.08 6.31 -10.04
CA PHE A 115 -3.14 6.52 -11.13
C PHE A 115 -3.86 7.03 -12.38
N MET A 116 -3.13 7.67 -13.27
CA MET A 116 -3.62 7.99 -14.61
C MET A 116 -3.37 6.79 -15.52
N SER A 117 -4.42 6.19 -16.05
CA SER A 117 -4.27 5.07 -16.99
C SER A 117 -3.67 5.57 -18.31
N GLY A 118 -2.68 4.86 -18.85
CA GLY A 118 -2.11 5.16 -20.16
C GLY A 118 -2.64 4.26 -21.27
N VAL A 119 -3.09 3.05 -20.90
CA VAL A 119 -3.50 1.97 -21.81
C VAL A 119 -4.53 1.07 -21.11
N ASP A 120 -5.29 0.31 -21.90
CA ASP A 120 -6.13 -0.80 -21.42
C ASP A 120 -5.35 -2.12 -21.54
N THR A 121 -4.35 -2.29 -20.66
CA THR A 121 -3.64 -3.56 -20.48
C THR A 121 -3.48 -3.85 -19.00
N LEU A 122 -3.18 -5.11 -18.69
CA LEU A 122 -2.93 -5.54 -17.32
C LEU A 122 -1.52 -5.09 -16.89
N ILE A 123 -1.46 -4.28 -15.84
CA ILE A 123 -0.23 -3.62 -15.39
C ILE A 123 0.08 -4.06 -13.96
N ILE A 124 1.33 -4.45 -13.70
CA ILE A 124 1.79 -4.80 -12.35
C ILE A 124 2.38 -3.56 -11.70
N PHE A 125 1.88 -3.19 -10.53
CA PHE A 125 2.49 -2.19 -9.67
C PHE A 125 3.19 -2.85 -8.49
N TYR A 126 4.38 -2.34 -8.19
CA TYR A 126 5.12 -2.59 -6.95
C TYR A 126 5.19 -1.27 -6.19
N GLY A 127 4.97 -1.29 -4.88
CA GLY A 127 4.95 -0.04 -4.14
C GLY A 127 5.03 -0.22 -2.66
N ASN A 128 5.06 0.92 -1.98
CA ASN A 128 4.91 0.98 -0.56
C ASN A 128 4.09 2.20 -0.16
N TYR A 129 3.45 2.09 1.00
CA TYR A 129 2.81 3.21 1.66
C TYR A 129 3.01 3.11 3.16
N SER A 130 2.91 4.25 3.82
CA SER A 130 3.00 4.35 5.28
C SER A 130 1.84 5.15 5.83
N TYR A 131 1.39 4.79 7.03
CA TYR A 131 0.34 5.49 7.77
C TYR A 131 0.57 5.37 9.29
N ILE A 132 -0.20 6.15 10.04
CA ILE A 132 -0.18 6.17 11.51
C ILE A 132 -1.51 5.63 12.05
N ILE A 133 -1.45 4.78 13.07
CA ILE A 133 -2.59 4.32 13.87
C ILE A 133 -2.90 5.37 14.93
N GLN A 134 -4.18 5.72 15.07
CA GLN A 134 -4.67 6.65 16.08
C GLN A 134 -5.31 5.93 17.26
#